data_AF-A0AAV4LCK3-F1
#
_entry.id   AF-A0AAV4LCK3-F1
#
_cell.length_a   1.000
_cell.length_b   1.000
_cell.length_c   1.000
_cell.angle_alpha   90.00
_cell.angle_beta   90.00
_cell.angle_gamma   90.00
#
_symmetry.space_group_name_H-M   'P 1'
#
loop_
_entity.id
_entity.type
_entity.pdbx_description
1 polymer ?
#
loop_
_entity_poly.entity_id
_entity_poly.type
_entity_poly.pdbx_seq_one_letter_code
_entity_poly.pdbx_strand_id
1 'polypeptide(L)' 'MFLDIEHEISAFHGTDEESAINICSSGFQIPKVIRDDHWLGPGVYFFRDDYIQARIWGKTKIERTPELHGKKLLFFK' A
#
# COMPACT_ATOMS: atom_id res chain seq x y z
N MET A 1 -23.11 -28.67 2.24
CA MET A 1 -21.75 -28.62 2.80
C MET A 1 -20.89 -27.93 1.76
N PHE A 2 -20.71 -26.62 1.88
CA PHE A 2 -19.76 -25.91 1.03
C PHE A 2 -18.39 -26.05 1.69
N LEU A 3 -17.39 -26.50 0.94
CA LEU A 3 -16.00 -26.48 1.38
C LEU A 3 -15.57 -25.01 1.33
N ASP A 4 -15.31 -24.40 2.48
CA ASP A 4 -14.61 -23.14 2.56
C ASP A 4 -13.16 -23.39 2.10
N ILE A 5 -12.93 -23.20 0.80
CA ILE A 5 -11.58 -23.23 0.23
C ILE A 5 -10.93 -21.91 0.64
N GLU A 6 -9.99 -21.97 1.59
CA GLU A 6 -9.14 -20.82 1.89
C GLU A 6 -8.30 -20.48 0.66
N HIS A 7 -8.48 -19.26 0.15
CA HIS A 7 -7.67 -18.72 -0.93
C HIS A 7 -6.64 -17.75 -0.35
N GLU A 8 -5.38 -18.18 -0.33
CA GLU A 8 -4.25 -17.31 -0.03
C GLU A 8 -3.81 -16.57 -1.30
N ILE A 9 -3.62 -15.25 -1.20
CA ILE A 9 -3.16 -14.41 -2.31
C ILE A 9 -1.87 -13.71 -1.87
N SER A 10 -0.79 -13.90 -2.63
CA SER A 10 0.45 -13.12 -2.46
C SER A 10 0.27 -11.72 -3.06
N ALA A 11 0.37 -10.69 -2.22
CA ALA A 11 0.15 -9.31 -2.65
C ALA A 11 1.11 -8.35 -1.96
N PHE A 12 1.57 -7.34 -2.71
CA PHE A 12 2.63 -6.43 -2.27
C PHE A 12 2.11 -5.01 -2.12
N HIS A 13 2.55 -4.34 -1.04
CA HIS A 13 2.25 -2.92 -0.79
C HIS A 13 3.56 -2.16 -0.51
N GLY A 14 3.91 -1.20 -1.37
CA GLY A 14 5.06 -0.32 -1.18
C GLY A 14 4.62 1.02 -0.59
N THR A 15 5.31 1.48 0.47
CA THR A 15 4.95 2.70 1.21
C THR A 15 6.16 3.32 1.91
N ASP A 16 6.01 4.50 2.52
CA ASP A 16 7.07 5.13 3.32
C ASP A 16 7.20 4.50 4.72
N GLU A 17 8.34 4.75 5.36
CA GLU A 17 8.68 4.16 6.66
C GLU A 17 7.67 4.46 7.77
N GLU A 18 7.17 5.69 7.86
CA GLU A 18 6.20 6.06 8.90
C GLU A 18 4.87 5.35 8.67
N SER A 19 4.38 5.36 7.42
CA SER A 19 3.19 4.60 7.04
C SER A 19 3.35 3.11 7.32
N ALA A 20 4.53 2.53 7.07
CA ALA A 20 4.78 1.12 7.35
C ALA A 20 4.74 0.81 8.86
N ILE A 21 5.35 1.66 9.70
CA ILE A 21 5.27 1.54 11.16
C ILE A 21 3.81 1.59 11.63
N ASN A 22 3.01 2.50 11.06
CA ASN A 22 1.59 2.63 11.39
C ASN A 22 0.78 1.41 10.93
N ILE A 23 1.05 0.86 9.74
CA ILE A 23 0.39 -0.36 9.25
C ILE A 23 0.73 -1.56 10.14
N CYS A 24 1.99 -1.74 10.54
CA CYS A 24 2.40 -2.83 11.42
C CYS A 24 1.74 -2.75 12.80
N SER A 25 1.53 -1.54 13.32
CA SER A 25 0.98 -1.35 14.67
C SER A 25 -0.55 -1.33 14.72
N SER A 26 -1.21 -0.84 13.67
CA SER A 26 -2.67 -0.58 13.67
C SER A 26 -3.42 -1.26 12.51
N GLY A 27 -2.72 -2.02 11.68
CA GLY A 27 -3.27 -2.57 10.45
C GLY A 27 -3.47 -1.52 9.35
N PHE A 28 -3.96 -1.97 8.20
CA PHE A 28 -4.31 -1.07 7.10
C PHE A 28 -5.56 -0.24 7.43
N GLN A 29 -5.46 1.07 7.23
CA GLN A 29 -6.56 2.00 7.47
C GLN A 29 -6.98 2.68 6.17
N ILE A 30 -8.28 2.75 5.90
CA ILE A 30 -8.80 3.45 4.72
C ILE A 30 -8.66 4.97 4.97
N PRO A 31 -8.13 5.73 3.99
CA PRO A 31 -8.03 7.18 4.12
C PRO A 31 -9.39 7.82 4.38
N LYS A 32 -9.48 8.67 5.42
CA LYS A 32 -10.71 9.42 5.74
C LYS A 32 -10.96 10.60 4.80
N VAL A 33 -9.89 11.09 4.16
CA VAL A 33 -9.95 12.21 3.21
C VAL A 33 -10.16 11.64 1.81
N ILE A 34 -11.31 11.95 1.22
CA ILE A 34 -11.59 11.66 -0.19
C ILE A 34 -10.91 12.74 -1.01
N ARG A 35 -10.08 12.32 -1.96
CA ARG A 35 -9.45 13.22 -2.93
C ARG A 35 -10.09 13.01 -4.30
N ASP A 36 -10.39 14.11 -4.98
CA ASP A 36 -11.02 14.08 -6.30
C ASP A 36 -10.04 13.62 -7.41
N ASP A 37 -8.73 13.62 -7.15
CA ASP A 37 -7.69 13.23 -8.10
C ASP A 37 -7.32 11.73 -8.06
N HIS A 38 -8.20 10.89 -7.49
CA HIS A 38 -7.98 9.45 -7.38
C HIS A 38 -8.88 8.65 -8.32
N TRP A 39 -8.34 8.26 -9.47
CA TRP A 39 -8.95 7.37 -10.48
C TRP A 39 -9.55 6.04 -9.94
N LEU A 40 -9.04 5.52 -8.83
CA LEU A 40 -9.50 4.26 -8.21
C LEU A 40 -10.31 4.48 -6.92
N GLY A 41 -10.44 5.74 -6.47
CA GLY A 41 -11.09 6.08 -5.20
C GLY A 41 -10.20 5.94 -3.96
N PRO A 42 -10.77 6.15 -2.76
CA PRO A 42 -10.07 5.95 -1.49
C PRO A 42 -9.91 4.45 -1.19
N GLY A 43 -8.69 4.02 -0.88
CA GLY A 43 -8.43 2.62 -0.57
C GLY A 43 -6.97 2.30 -0.33
N VAL A 44 -6.73 1.05 0.05
CA VAL A 44 -5.39 0.47 0.17
C VAL A 44 -5.18 -0.47 -1.01
N TYR A 45 -4.14 -0.19 -1.80
CA TYR A 45 -3.87 -0.88 -3.05
C TYR A 45 -2.71 -1.84 -2.89
N PHE A 46 -2.87 -3.01 -3.51
CA PHE A 46 -1.87 -4.07 -3.53
C PHE A 46 -1.61 -4.51 -4.97
N PHE A 47 -0.37 -4.91 -5.24
CA PHE A 47 0.00 -5.55 -6.49
C PHE A 47 0.04 -7.06 -6.28
N ARG A 48 -0.79 -7.81 -7.02
CA ARG A 48 -0.76 -9.28 -6.98
C ARG A 48 0.46 -9.78 -7.74
N ASP A 49 1.28 -10.59 -7.09
CA ASP A 49 2.46 -11.25 -7.66
C ASP A 49 3.54 -10.33 -8.29
N ASP A 50 3.40 -9.00 -8.22
CA ASP A 50 4.34 -8.04 -8.80
C ASP A 50 4.95 -7.12 -7.74
N TYR A 51 5.97 -7.67 -7.07
CA TYR A 51 6.79 -6.95 -6.10
C TYR A 51 7.46 -5.71 -6.69
N ILE A 52 7.90 -5.77 -7.95
CA ILE A 52 8.67 -4.69 -8.58
C ILE A 52 7.76 -3.49 -8.81
N GLN A 53 6.53 -3.70 -9.28
CA GLN A 53 5.55 -2.62 -9.40
C GLN A 53 5.18 -2.01 -8.05
N ALA A 54 4.97 -2.82 -7.01
CA ALA A 54 4.72 -2.28 -5.67
C ALA A 54 5.85 -1.36 -5.18
N ARG A 55 7.10 -1.76 -5.42
CA ARG A 55 8.29 -0.97 -5.07
C ARG A 55 8.37 0.33 -5.87
N ILE A 56 8.14 0.28 -7.19
CA ILE A 56 8.14 1.47 -8.06
C ILE A 56 7.04 2.43 -7.63
N TRP A 57 5.85 1.91 -7.32
CA TRP A 57 4.73 2.70 -6.83
C TRP A 57 5.09 3.43 -5.53
N GLY A 58 5.56 2.70 -4.51
CA GLY A 58 5.94 3.30 -3.23
C GLY A 58 7.02 4.37 -3.39
N LYS A 59 8.05 4.10 -4.20
CA LYS A 59 9.10 5.08 -4.52
C LYS A 59 8.52 6.33 -5.18
N THR A 60 7.67 6.14 -6.19
CA THR A 60 7.03 7.25 -6.91
C THR A 60 6.16 8.09 -5.99
N LYS A 61 5.45 7.48 -5.04
CA LYS A 61 4.65 8.19 -4.03
C LYS A 61 5.53 9.05 -3.13
N ILE A 62 6.63 8.47 -2.63
CA ILE A 62 7.61 9.20 -1.81
C ILE A 62 8.17 10.39 -2.59
N GLU A 63 8.58 10.21 -3.84
CA GLU A 63 9.18 11.27 -4.66
C GLU A 63 8.18 12.35 -5.11
N ARG A 64 6.90 12.02 -5.25
CA ARG A 64 5.86 12.96 -5.73
C ARG A 64 5.06 13.64 -4.61
N THR A 65 5.26 13.24 -3.36
CA THR A 65 4.58 13.81 -2.20
C THR A 65 5.61 14.57 -1.38
N PRO A 66 5.65 15.92 -1.42
CA PRO A 66 6.67 16.72 -0.76
C PRO A 66 6.87 16.38 0.73
N GLU A 67 5.79 16.04 1.43
CA GLU A 67 5.79 15.68 2.84
C GLU A 67 6.52 14.35 3.14
N LEU A 68 6.74 13.54 2.10
CA LEU A 68 7.42 12.25 2.19
C LEU A 68 8.85 12.31 1.66
N HIS A 69 9.32 13.44 1.14
CA HIS A 69 10.66 13.57 0.57
C HIS A 69 11.74 13.16 1.59
N GLY A 70 12.67 12.31 1.13
CA GLY A 70 13.77 11.79 1.96
C GLY A 70 13.38 10.64 2.89
N LYS A 71 12.10 10.27 2.99
CA LYS A 71 11.69 9.08 3.75
C LYS A 71 12.15 7.80 3.07
N LYS A 72 12.47 6.80 3.89
CA LYS A 72 12.87 5.47 3.42
C LYS A 72 11.65 4.72 2.86
N LEU A 73 11.85 4.06 1.72
CA LEU A 73 10.89 3.13 1.14
C LEU A 73 10.89 1.81 1.93
N LEU A 74 9.71 1.39 2.39
CA LEU A 74 9.46 0.06 2.98
C LEU A 74 8.38 -0.67 2.18
N PHE A 75 8.28 -1.99 2.38
CA PHE A 75 7.37 -2.83 1.62
C PHE A 75 6.86 -4.01 2.45
N PHE A 76 5.61 -4.38 2.18
CA PHE A 76 4.91 -5.53 2.75
C PHE A 76 4.79 -6.64 1.71
N LYS A 77 4.95 -7.89 2.15
CA LYS A 77 4.69 -9.13 1.42
C LYS A 77 3.63 -9.92 2.18
#